data_AF-A0A5C9EKT3-F1
#
_entry.id   AF-A0A5C9EKT3-F1
#
_cell.length_a   1.000
_cell.length_b   1.000
_cell.length_c   1.000
_cell.angle_alpha   90.00
_cell.angle_beta   90.00
_cell.angle_gamma   90.00
#
_symmetry.space_group_name_H-M   'P 1'
#
loop_
_entity.id
_entity.type
_entity.pdbx_description
1 polymer ?
#
loop_
_entity_poly.entity_id
_entity_poly.type
_entity_poly.pdbx_seq_one_letter_code
_entity_poly.pdbx_strand_id
1 'polypeptide(L)'
;MEKEIISVVQSPARDHHLRTGDGFSLAEIEKSDKTIQQLKDLGIRIDYRRQSAHEINIETLNQLEVPEKKEKKRTPFVKKEKKRTPFIPLEERKKEKQPEEIEEKIEKKPEKKKIEKKPKEVKKSKEKPKKTPQEKAIPLTKLHRLGPKTEEKFKEIGINSVNDLVKENPDEIGTLIDGCSEDSVRSWIEEGKKLLE
;
A
#
# COMPACT_ATOMS: atom_id res chain seq x y z
N MET A 1 24.02 -35.20 -11.63
CA MET A 1 24.61 -34.06 -10.91
C MET A 1 23.83 -32.84 -11.34
N GLU A 2 22.97 -32.30 -10.48
CA GLU A 2 22.32 -31.03 -10.74
C GLU A 2 23.42 -29.96 -10.77
N LYS A 3 23.58 -29.25 -11.88
CA LYS A 3 24.54 -28.15 -11.93
C LYS A 3 23.97 -27.00 -11.11
N GLU A 4 24.67 -26.61 -10.06
CA GLU A 4 24.36 -25.38 -9.35
C GLU A 4 24.59 -24.20 -10.29
N ILE A 5 23.52 -23.45 -10.56
CA ILE A 5 23.57 -22.29 -11.45
C ILE A 5 24.04 -21.11 -10.61
N ILE A 6 25.24 -20.62 -10.93
CA ILE A 6 25.90 -19.51 -10.23
C ILE A 6 25.92 -18.29 -11.14
N SER A 7 25.70 -17.10 -10.59
CA SER A 7 25.84 -15.86 -11.34
C SER A 7 27.29 -15.40 -11.40
N VAL A 8 27.67 -14.77 -12.51
CA VAL A 8 28.99 -14.18 -12.71
C VAL A 8 28.88 -12.66 -12.65
N VAL A 9 29.79 -12.01 -11.93
CA VAL A 9 29.80 -10.55 -11.72
C VAL A 9 31.20 -10.01 -11.91
N GLN A 10 31.32 -8.77 -12.36
CA GLN A 10 32.59 -8.07 -12.47
C GLN A 10 33.09 -7.62 -11.08
N SER A 11 34.39 -7.79 -10.81
CA SER A 11 35.02 -7.28 -9.59
C SER A 11 35.07 -5.75 -9.58
N PRO A 12 34.84 -5.09 -8.44
CA PRO A 12 35.01 -3.64 -8.30
C PRO A 12 36.48 -3.19 -8.34
N ALA A 13 37.44 -4.12 -8.26
CA ALA A 13 38.86 -3.83 -8.40
C ALA A 13 39.19 -3.33 -9.82
N ARG A 14 40.30 -2.59 -9.96
CA ARG A 14 40.75 -2.01 -11.25
C ARG A 14 40.88 -3.02 -12.38
N ASP A 15 41.27 -4.26 -12.06
CA ASP A 15 41.47 -5.32 -13.05
C ASP A 15 40.17 -5.94 -13.55
N HIS A 16 39.04 -5.63 -12.88
CA HIS A 16 37.69 -6.00 -13.32
C HIS A 16 37.52 -7.49 -13.68
N HIS A 17 38.24 -8.39 -13.02
CA HIS A 17 38.12 -9.83 -13.25
C HIS A 17 36.71 -10.33 -12.93
N LEU A 18 36.30 -11.41 -13.60
CA LEU A 18 35.03 -12.08 -13.35
C LEU A 18 35.11 -12.91 -12.08
N ARG A 19 34.09 -12.81 -11.23
CA ARG A 19 33.96 -13.56 -9.98
C ARG A 19 32.55 -14.10 -9.84
N THR A 20 32.35 -15.05 -8.92
CA THR A 20 31.02 -15.54 -8.57
C THR A 20 30.25 -14.50 -7.76
N GLY A 21 28.99 -14.26 -8.14
CA GLY A 21 28.03 -13.46 -7.39
C GLY A 21 27.22 -14.29 -6.39
N ASP A 22 26.44 -13.62 -5.53
CA ASP A 22 25.55 -14.28 -4.57
C ASP A 22 24.22 -14.74 -5.22
N GLY A 23 23.76 -14.05 -6.26
CA GLY A 23 22.53 -14.38 -6.98
C GLY A 23 22.39 -13.63 -8.30
N PHE A 24 21.31 -13.88 -9.04
CA PHE A 24 20.96 -13.14 -10.28
C PHE A 24 20.27 -11.82 -9.95
N SER A 25 20.52 -10.79 -10.74
CA SER A 25 19.90 -9.47 -10.55
C SER A 25 18.47 -9.44 -11.08
N LEU A 26 17.66 -8.49 -10.61
CA LEU A 26 16.30 -8.29 -11.15
C LEU A 26 16.33 -7.97 -12.64
N ALA A 27 17.29 -7.14 -13.08
CA ALA A 27 17.42 -6.74 -14.48
C ALA A 27 17.82 -7.91 -15.41
N GLU A 28 18.58 -8.89 -14.91
CA GLU A 28 18.92 -10.11 -15.67
C GLU A 28 17.70 -11.02 -15.82
N ILE A 29 16.93 -11.17 -14.73
CA ILE A 29 15.73 -12.01 -14.71
C ILE A 29 14.67 -11.47 -15.66
N GLU A 30 14.42 -10.16 -15.63
CA GLU A 30 13.49 -9.48 -16.53
C GLU A 30 13.86 -9.67 -18.00
N LYS A 31 15.16 -9.69 -18.33
CA LYS A 31 15.64 -9.92 -19.71
C LYS A 31 15.64 -11.39 -20.14
N SER A 32 15.55 -12.32 -19.19
CA SER A 32 15.61 -13.77 -19.45
C SER A 32 14.23 -14.43 -19.66
N ASP A 33 13.17 -13.63 -19.82
CA ASP A 33 11.78 -14.06 -19.94
C ASP A 33 11.31 -15.01 -18.80
N LYS A 34 11.91 -14.88 -17.61
CA LYS A 34 11.61 -15.71 -16.45
C LYS A 34 10.94 -14.93 -15.35
N THR A 35 10.04 -15.60 -14.65
CA THR A 35 9.42 -15.03 -13.46
C THR A 35 10.26 -15.33 -12.22
N ILE A 36 10.25 -14.40 -11.28
CA ILE A 36 10.89 -14.52 -9.97
C ILE A 36 10.45 -15.81 -9.25
N GLN A 37 9.19 -16.20 -9.41
CA GLN A 37 8.63 -17.36 -8.74
C GLN A 37 9.21 -18.68 -9.29
N GLN A 38 9.34 -18.79 -10.61
CA GLN A 38 9.97 -19.94 -11.26
C GLN A 38 11.41 -20.15 -10.77
N LEU A 39 12.19 -19.08 -10.65
CA LEU A 39 13.57 -19.16 -10.15
C LEU A 39 13.63 -19.55 -8.66
N LYS A 40 12.70 -19.05 -7.84
CA LYS A 40 12.57 -19.47 -6.43
C LYS A 40 12.21 -20.94 -6.29
N ASP A 41 11.32 -21.44 -7.15
CA ASP A 41 10.94 -22.85 -7.18
C ASP A 41 12.12 -23.75 -7.55
N LEU A 42 13.03 -23.27 -8.40
CA LEU A 42 14.28 -23.92 -8.78
C LEU A 42 15.41 -23.76 -7.74
N GLY A 43 15.17 -23.05 -6.65
CA GLY A 43 16.17 -22.83 -5.60
C GLY A 43 17.28 -21.84 -5.98
N ILE A 44 17.11 -21.07 -7.07
CA ILE A 44 18.09 -20.10 -7.53
C ILE A 44 18.03 -18.84 -6.66
N ARG A 45 19.19 -18.37 -6.19
CA ARG A 45 19.28 -17.14 -5.40
C ARG A 45 19.12 -15.90 -6.26
N ILE A 46 18.37 -14.93 -5.72
CA ILE A 46 18.07 -13.65 -6.38
C ILE A 46 18.66 -12.54 -5.52
N ASP A 47 19.51 -11.71 -6.14
CA ASP A 47 20.08 -10.53 -5.53
C ASP A 47 19.23 -9.30 -5.89
N TYR A 48 18.36 -8.91 -4.97
CA TYR A 48 17.44 -7.77 -5.14
C TYR A 48 18.16 -6.41 -5.16
N ARG A 49 19.41 -6.32 -4.70
CA ARG A 49 20.14 -5.06 -4.58
C ARG A 49 20.93 -4.74 -5.86
N ARG A 50 21.30 -5.75 -6.64
CA ARG A 50 22.02 -5.55 -7.90
C ARG A 50 21.06 -5.08 -9.00
N GLN A 51 21.44 -4.03 -9.70
CA GLN A 51 20.69 -3.48 -10.83
C GLN A 51 21.41 -3.68 -12.18
N SER A 52 22.67 -4.12 -12.18
CA SER A 52 23.40 -4.40 -13.42
C SER A 52 22.86 -5.65 -14.11
N ALA A 53 23.00 -5.69 -15.43
CA ALA A 53 22.67 -6.84 -16.24
C ALA A 53 23.89 -7.29 -17.06
N HIS A 54 24.28 -8.55 -16.88
CA HIS A 54 25.35 -9.17 -17.65
C HIS A 54 24.80 -10.19 -18.64
N GLU A 55 25.24 -10.12 -19.90
CA GLU A 55 24.78 -10.99 -20.99
C GLU A 55 25.01 -12.47 -20.70
N ILE A 56 26.19 -12.81 -20.14
CA ILE A 56 26.54 -14.17 -19.72
C ILE A 56 25.47 -14.75 -18.78
N ASN A 57 25.00 -13.95 -17.83
CA ASN A 57 23.99 -14.39 -16.86
C ASN A 57 22.62 -14.57 -17.53
N ILE A 58 22.25 -13.68 -18.45
CA ILE A 58 20.98 -13.78 -19.19
C ILE A 58 20.96 -15.06 -20.02
N GLU A 59 22.05 -15.38 -20.72
CA GLU A 59 22.17 -16.62 -21.49
C GLU A 59 22.07 -17.86 -20.59
N THR A 60 22.76 -17.86 -19.44
CA THR A 60 22.67 -18.96 -18.48
C THR A 60 21.24 -19.14 -17.95
N LEU A 61 20.52 -18.04 -17.72
CA LEU A 61 19.12 -18.09 -17.34
C LEU A 61 18.28 -18.63 -18.50
N ASN A 62 18.44 -18.16 -19.73
CA ASN A 62 17.66 -18.61 -20.88
C ASN A 62 17.78 -20.11 -21.15
N GLN A 63 18.94 -20.70 -20.85
CA GLN A 63 19.18 -22.15 -21.00
C GLN A 63 18.43 -23.01 -19.98
N LEU A 64 17.86 -22.45 -18.90
CA LEU A 64 17.17 -23.29 -17.90
C LEU A 64 15.76 -23.63 -18.36
N GLU A 65 15.42 -24.91 -18.26
CA GLU A 65 14.05 -25.36 -18.44
C GLU A 65 13.26 -25.16 -17.16
N VAL A 66 12.13 -24.47 -17.27
CA VAL A 66 11.24 -24.25 -16.13
C VAL A 66 10.09 -25.25 -16.19
N PRO A 67 9.82 -26.02 -15.13
CA PRO A 67 8.67 -26.90 -15.12
C PRO A 67 7.37 -26.09 -15.12
N GLU A 68 6.53 -26.32 -16.13
CA GLU A 68 5.20 -25.72 -16.19
C GLU A 68 4.35 -26.23 -15.02
N LYS A 69 4.06 -25.34 -14.06
CA LYS A 69 3.08 -25.64 -13.01
C LYS A 69 1.70 -25.67 -13.65
N LYS A 70 1.16 -26.87 -13.88
CA LYS A 70 -0.25 -27.05 -14.23
C LYS A 70 -1.08 -26.42 -13.12
N GLU A 71 -1.78 -25.34 -13.44
CA GLU A 71 -2.71 -24.72 -12.51
C GLU A 71 -3.74 -25.77 -12.08
N LYS A 72 -3.73 -26.14 -10.80
CA LYS A 72 -4.79 -26.97 -10.25
C LYS A 72 -6.06 -26.13 -10.31
N LYS A 73 -6.97 -26.47 -11.23
CA LYS A 73 -8.30 -25.84 -11.30
C LYS A 73 -8.90 -25.92 -9.91
N ARG A 74 -9.12 -24.76 -9.29
CA ARG A 74 -9.78 -24.71 -7.97
C ARG A 74 -11.12 -25.39 -8.14
N THR A 75 -11.43 -26.36 -7.29
CA THR A 75 -12.78 -26.90 -7.24
C THR A 75 -13.75 -25.74 -7.00
N PRO A 76 -14.91 -25.69 -7.68
CA PRO A 76 -15.86 -24.61 -7.49
C PRO A 76 -16.18 -24.45 -6.00
N PHE A 77 -16.32 -23.20 -5.56
CA PHE A 77 -16.63 -22.89 -4.17
C PHE A 77 -18.00 -23.47 -3.80
N VAL A 78 -17.99 -24.60 -3.08
CA VAL A 78 -19.21 -25.18 -2.52
C VAL A 78 -19.60 -24.34 -1.31
N LYS A 79 -20.72 -23.62 -1.41
CA LYS A 79 -21.31 -22.90 -0.26
C LYS A 79 -21.59 -23.91 0.84
N LYS A 80 -20.73 -23.96 1.87
CA LYS A 80 -21.00 -24.74 3.07
C LYS A 80 -22.27 -24.19 3.71
N GLU A 81 -23.24 -25.08 3.97
CA GLU A 81 -24.38 -24.72 4.80
C GLU A 81 -23.85 -24.20 6.13
N LYS A 82 -24.26 -22.99 6.49
CA LYS A 82 -23.94 -22.44 7.81
C LYS A 82 -24.64 -23.34 8.81
N LYS A 83 -23.90 -24.21 9.50
CA LYS A 83 -24.40 -24.86 10.71
C LYS A 83 -24.76 -23.74 11.66
N ARG A 84 -26.06 -23.46 11.82
CA ARG A 84 -26.54 -22.55 12.85
C ARG A 84 -26.18 -23.23 14.17
N THR A 85 -25.16 -22.72 14.85
CA THR A 85 -25.06 -23.00 16.28
C THR A 85 -26.34 -22.45 16.91
N PRO A 86 -26.96 -23.16 17.86
CA PRO A 86 -28.08 -22.60 18.60
C PRO A 86 -27.66 -21.23 19.15
N PHE A 87 -28.56 -20.26 19.05
CA PHE A 87 -28.31 -18.95 19.64
C PHE A 87 -28.20 -19.15 21.15
N ILE A 88 -27.02 -18.93 21.70
CA ILE A 88 -26.79 -18.93 23.15
C ILE A 88 -26.96 -17.48 23.62
N PRO A 89 -28.00 -17.15 24.42
CA PRO A 89 -28.17 -15.85 25.02
C PRO A 89 -26.93 -15.39 25.79
N LEU A 90 -26.69 -14.08 25.78
CA LEU A 90 -25.52 -13.49 26.45
C LEU A 90 -25.52 -13.72 27.96
N GLU A 91 -26.70 -13.89 28.56
CA GLU A 91 -26.89 -14.19 29.99
C GLU A 91 -26.39 -15.59 30.36
N GLU A 92 -26.65 -16.59 29.51
CA GLU A 92 -26.17 -17.96 29.71
C GLU A 92 -24.64 -18.04 29.51
N ARG A 93 -24.10 -17.32 28.51
CA ARG A 93 -22.63 -17.20 28.31
C ARG A 93 -21.88 -16.59 29.49
N LYS A 94 -22.56 -15.80 30.33
CA LYS A 94 -21.98 -15.19 31.53
C LYS A 94 -22.06 -16.11 32.75
N LYS A 95 -23.04 -17.02 32.81
CA LYS A 95 -23.20 -18.00 33.89
C LYS A 95 -22.23 -19.18 33.74
N GLU A 96 -21.89 -19.57 32.51
CA GLU A 96 -20.92 -20.65 32.25
C GLU A 96 -19.46 -20.23 32.47
N LYS A 97 -19.16 -18.92 32.42
CA LYS A 97 -17.87 -18.41 32.88
C LYS A 97 -17.91 -18.33 34.41
N GLN A 98 -17.39 -19.36 35.06
CA GLN A 98 -17.20 -19.34 36.50
C GLN A 98 -16.44 -18.06 36.89
N PRO A 99 -16.86 -17.34 37.95
CA PRO A 99 -16.25 -16.09 38.38
C PRO A 99 -14.77 -16.23 38.78
N GLU A 100 -14.32 -17.45 39.11
CA GLU A 100 -12.94 -17.76 39.51
C GLU A 100 -11.90 -17.51 38.39
N GLU A 101 -12.28 -17.67 37.11
CA GLU A 101 -11.35 -17.51 35.98
C GLU A 101 -11.13 -16.03 35.57
N ILE A 102 -11.96 -15.12 36.08
CA ILE A 102 -11.88 -13.67 35.80
C ILE A 102 -10.88 -13.00 36.75
N GLU A 103 -10.72 -13.51 37.98
CA GLU A 103 -9.81 -12.95 38.99
C GLU A 103 -8.33 -13.22 38.64
N GLU A 104 -7.97 -14.41 38.17
CA GLU A 104 -6.58 -14.73 37.77
C GLU A 104 -6.06 -13.90 36.58
N LYS A 105 -6.94 -13.39 35.72
CA LYS A 105 -6.55 -12.59 34.54
C LYS A 105 -6.35 -11.10 34.84
N ILE A 106 -6.79 -10.61 35.99
CA ILE A 106 -6.65 -9.20 36.38
C ILE A 106 -5.27 -8.94 36.98
N GLU A 107 -4.63 -9.94 37.62
CA GLU A 107 -3.32 -9.76 38.27
C GLU A 107 -2.11 -9.66 37.32
N LYS A 108 -2.23 -10.10 36.05
CA LYS A 108 -1.07 -10.22 35.14
C LYS A 108 -0.91 -9.09 34.11
N LYS A 109 -1.65 -7.97 34.20
CA LYS A 109 -1.55 -6.89 33.20
C LYS A 109 -0.76 -5.68 33.74
N PRO A 110 0.39 -5.33 33.15
CA PRO A 110 1.18 -4.18 33.59
C PRO A 110 0.46 -2.85 33.28
N GLU A 111 0.48 -1.96 34.27
CA GLU A 111 -0.14 -0.64 34.27
C GLU A 111 0.44 0.26 33.17
N LYS A 112 -0.39 0.66 32.19
CA LYS A 112 -0.08 1.77 31.29
C LYS A 112 -0.62 3.06 31.88
N LYS A 113 0.30 4.02 32.09
CA LYS A 113 0.05 5.39 32.56
C LYS A 113 -1.08 6.07 31.77
N LYS A 114 -2.02 6.64 32.53
CA LYS A 114 -3.10 7.51 32.07
C LYS A 114 -2.53 8.86 31.62
N ILE A 115 -2.84 9.26 30.38
CA ILE A 115 -2.79 10.67 29.97
C ILE A 115 -4.24 11.16 29.93
N GLU A 116 -4.46 12.29 30.58
CA GLU A 116 -5.75 12.85 30.94
C GLU A 116 -6.51 13.40 29.72
N LYS A 117 -7.82 13.16 29.73
CA LYS A 117 -8.82 13.79 28.85
C LYS A 117 -9.38 15.04 29.53
N LYS A 118 -9.84 16.01 28.72
CA LYS A 118 -11.20 16.61 28.70
C LYS A 118 -11.24 17.91 27.84
N PRO A 119 -12.40 18.45 27.44
CA PRO A 119 -13.66 17.79 27.01
C PRO A 119 -14.43 18.50 25.84
N LYS A 120 -15.26 17.67 25.15
CA LYS A 120 -16.67 17.86 24.73
C LYS A 120 -17.17 18.93 23.72
N GLU A 121 -17.92 18.37 22.75
CA GLU A 121 -19.26 18.73 22.23
C GLU A 121 -19.46 20.05 21.48
N VAL A 122 -19.86 19.96 20.19
CA VAL A 122 -21.11 20.57 19.67
C VAL A 122 -21.71 19.71 18.54
N LYS A 123 -23.04 19.53 18.60
CA LYS A 123 -23.95 18.94 17.59
C LYS A 123 -24.51 20.05 16.67
N LYS A 124 -24.96 19.62 15.47
CA LYS A 124 -25.78 20.35 14.45
C LYS A 124 -24.97 21.34 13.60
N SER A 125 -25.21 21.52 12.31
CA SER A 125 -26.47 21.42 11.54
C SER A 125 -26.20 21.11 10.05
N LYS A 126 -27.12 20.38 9.42
CA LYS A 126 -27.27 20.33 7.97
C LYS A 126 -27.71 21.72 7.49
N GLU A 127 -26.84 22.44 6.80
CA GLU A 127 -27.24 23.55 5.93
C GLU A 127 -26.78 23.25 4.50
N LYS A 128 -27.74 23.26 3.57
CA LYS A 128 -27.47 23.29 2.13
C LYS A 128 -26.95 24.69 1.78
N PRO A 129 -25.75 24.86 1.21
CA PRO A 129 -25.36 26.17 0.71
C PRO A 129 -26.08 26.45 -0.61
N LYS A 130 -26.60 27.68 -0.66
CA LYS A 130 -27.29 28.32 -1.78
C LYS A 130 -26.38 28.39 -3.01
N LYS A 131 -26.98 28.23 -4.18
CA LYS A 131 -26.35 28.43 -5.50
C LYS A 131 -25.92 29.89 -5.65
N THR A 132 -24.62 30.13 -5.69
CA THR A 132 -23.99 31.32 -6.27
C THR A 132 -23.44 30.99 -7.67
N PRO A 133 -23.19 32.01 -8.51
CA PRO A 133 -23.24 31.91 -9.97
C PRO A 133 -22.24 30.90 -10.56
N GLN A 134 -22.67 30.21 -11.61
CA GLN A 134 -21.94 29.15 -12.31
C GLN A 134 -20.74 29.73 -13.08
N GLU A 135 -19.66 30.04 -12.38
CA GLU A 135 -18.34 29.96 -12.97
C GLU A 135 -17.97 28.48 -13.08
N LYS A 136 -17.41 28.09 -14.22
CA LYS A 136 -17.25 26.68 -14.64
C LYS A 136 -16.48 25.90 -13.57
N ALA A 137 -17.20 25.14 -12.74
CA ALA A 137 -16.58 24.35 -11.68
C ALA A 137 -15.78 23.20 -12.31
N ILE A 138 -14.47 23.40 -12.42
CA ILE A 138 -13.54 22.34 -12.80
C ILE A 138 -13.38 21.42 -11.59
N PRO A 139 -13.65 20.10 -11.73
CA PRO A 139 -13.43 19.17 -10.64
C PRO A 139 -11.93 19.06 -10.36
N LEU A 140 -11.59 18.95 -9.08
CA LEU A 140 -10.23 18.83 -8.58
C LEU A 140 -9.46 17.65 -9.22
N THR A 141 -10.16 16.58 -9.62
CA THR A 141 -9.59 15.39 -10.28
C THR A 141 -8.90 15.66 -11.61
N LYS A 142 -9.07 16.84 -12.22
CA LYS A 142 -8.31 17.21 -13.42
C LYS A 142 -6.85 17.60 -13.13
N LEU A 143 -6.51 17.90 -11.88
CA LEU A 143 -5.16 18.24 -11.46
C LEU A 143 -4.26 17.00 -11.48
N HIS A 144 -3.00 17.18 -11.88
CA HIS A 144 -2.08 16.06 -12.01
C HIS A 144 -1.80 15.42 -10.63
N ARG A 145 -1.89 14.09 -10.57
CA ARG A 145 -1.70 13.27 -9.36
C ARG A 145 -2.71 13.52 -8.23
N LEU A 146 -3.79 14.26 -8.47
CA LEU A 146 -4.87 14.38 -7.50
C LEU A 146 -5.94 13.32 -7.73
N GLY A 147 -5.94 12.28 -6.89
CA GLY A 147 -6.88 11.16 -6.96
C GLY A 147 -8.20 11.40 -6.20
N PRO A 148 -9.22 10.53 -6.39
CA PRO A 148 -10.54 10.69 -5.79
C PRO A 148 -10.52 10.68 -4.25
N LYS A 149 -9.64 9.87 -3.65
CA LYS A 149 -9.46 9.82 -2.19
C LYS A 149 -8.94 11.14 -1.61
N THR A 150 -8.07 11.81 -2.35
CA THR A 150 -7.54 13.10 -1.93
C THR A 150 -8.61 14.17 -2.12
N GLU A 151 -9.34 14.14 -3.24
CA GLU A 151 -10.49 15.03 -3.48
C GLU A 151 -11.54 14.94 -2.36
N GLU A 152 -11.84 13.74 -1.84
CA GLU A 152 -12.73 13.58 -0.68
C GLU A 152 -12.25 14.36 0.55
N LYS A 153 -10.94 14.33 0.85
CA LYS A 153 -10.35 15.10 1.96
C LYS A 153 -10.46 16.61 1.74
N PHE A 154 -10.26 17.08 0.50
CA PHE A 154 -10.46 18.48 0.14
C PHE A 154 -11.93 18.91 0.34
N LYS A 155 -12.88 18.05 -0.03
CA LYS A 155 -14.32 18.29 0.21
C LYS A 155 -14.69 18.36 1.69
N GLU A 156 -14.02 17.57 2.55
CA GLU A 156 -14.21 17.63 4.00
C GLU A 156 -13.81 19.00 4.59
N ILE A 157 -12.83 19.67 3.98
CA ILE A 157 -12.36 21.02 4.37
C ILE A 157 -13.21 22.12 3.71
N GLY A 158 -14.01 21.77 2.70
CA GLY A 158 -14.90 22.69 1.98
C GLY A 158 -14.35 23.18 0.63
N ILE A 159 -13.20 22.66 0.20
CA ILE A 159 -12.62 22.96 -1.11
C ILE A 159 -13.23 22.00 -2.14
N ASN A 160 -14.14 22.49 -2.96
CA ASN A 160 -14.91 21.67 -3.90
C ASN A 160 -14.45 21.82 -5.36
N SER A 161 -13.80 22.94 -5.70
CA SER A 161 -13.39 23.27 -7.06
C SER A 161 -11.95 23.78 -7.13
N VAL A 162 -11.37 23.75 -8.33
CA VAL A 162 -10.04 24.34 -8.59
C VAL A 162 -10.02 25.84 -8.27
N ASN A 163 -11.13 26.55 -8.48
CA ASN A 163 -11.26 27.98 -8.14
C ASN A 163 -11.11 28.24 -6.64
N ASP A 164 -11.63 27.33 -5.82
CA ASP A 164 -11.54 27.43 -4.37
C ASP A 164 -10.09 27.16 -3.94
N LEU A 165 -9.45 26.15 -4.54
CA LEU A 165 -8.05 25.80 -4.22
C LEU A 165 -7.07 26.94 -4.49
N VAL A 166 -7.28 27.71 -5.56
CA VAL A 166 -6.38 28.83 -5.94
C VAL A 166 -6.47 30.02 -4.96
N LYS A 167 -7.56 30.15 -4.21
CA LYS A 167 -7.77 31.26 -3.27
C LYS A 167 -7.17 31.01 -1.88
N GLU A 168 -6.97 29.74 -1.54
CA GLU A 168 -6.51 29.31 -0.23
C GLU A 168 -4.98 29.30 -0.09
N ASN A 169 -4.50 29.31 1.15
CA ASN A 169 -3.07 29.27 1.45
C ASN A 169 -2.54 27.83 1.42
N PRO A 170 -1.40 27.55 0.75
CA PRO A 170 -0.86 26.20 0.63
C PRO A 170 -0.41 25.61 1.98
N ASP A 171 0.09 26.45 2.88
CA ASP A 171 0.65 26.03 4.17
C ASP A 171 -0.46 25.56 5.13
N GLU A 172 -1.63 26.22 5.09
CA GLU A 172 -2.81 25.84 5.88
C GLU A 172 -3.40 24.51 5.38
N ILE A 173 -3.51 24.33 4.05
CA ILE A 173 -4.03 23.09 3.47
C ILE A 173 -3.11 21.90 3.79
N GLY A 174 -1.79 22.08 3.68
CA GLY A 174 -0.82 21.02 3.94
C GLY A 174 -0.83 20.53 5.39
N THR A 175 -1.12 21.41 6.35
CA THR A 175 -1.26 21.02 7.77
C THR A 175 -2.60 20.37 8.08
N LEU A 176 -3.67 20.72 7.34
CA LEU A 176 -5.02 20.22 7.57
C LEU A 176 -5.28 18.84 6.91
N ILE A 177 -4.65 18.57 5.76
CA ILE A 177 -4.83 17.33 5.01
C ILE A 177 -3.68 16.36 5.27
N ASP A 178 -3.96 15.27 5.99
CA ASP A 178 -3.00 14.19 6.19
C ASP A 178 -2.57 13.55 4.85
N GLY A 179 -1.27 13.58 4.57
CA GLY A 179 -0.66 13.04 3.35
C GLY A 179 -0.52 14.02 2.18
N CYS A 180 -0.81 15.31 2.36
CA CYS A 180 -0.50 16.35 1.37
C CYS A 180 0.62 17.26 1.89
N SER A 181 1.75 17.34 1.17
CA SER A 181 2.79 18.32 1.48
C SER A 181 2.44 19.71 0.95
N GLU A 182 2.99 20.76 1.57
CA GLU A 182 2.86 22.14 1.09
C GLU A 182 3.28 22.28 -0.38
N ASP A 183 4.37 21.62 -0.77
CA ASP A 183 4.87 21.60 -2.15
C ASP A 183 3.88 21.00 -3.14
N SER A 184 3.17 19.94 -2.73
CA SER A 184 2.13 19.32 -3.57
C SER A 184 1.00 20.31 -3.81
N VAL A 185 0.56 21.01 -2.75
CA VAL A 185 -0.51 22.02 -2.85
C VAL A 185 -0.07 23.19 -3.72
N ARG A 186 1.16 23.68 -3.59
CA ARG A 186 1.72 24.72 -4.47
C ARG A 186 1.69 24.31 -5.94
N SER A 187 2.13 23.08 -6.24
CA SER A 187 2.09 22.55 -7.62
C SER A 187 0.67 22.50 -8.19
N TRP A 188 -0.32 22.10 -7.37
CA TRP A 188 -1.73 22.07 -7.77
C TRP A 188 -2.34 23.45 -7.97
N ILE A 189 -1.93 24.44 -7.17
CA ILE A 189 -2.36 25.84 -7.36
C ILE A 189 -1.80 26.41 -8.67
N GLU A 190 -0.53 26.13 -8.99
CA GLU A 190 0.08 26.56 -10.26
C GLU A 190 -0.59 25.91 -11.47
N GLU A 191 -0.88 24.60 -11.41
CA GLU A 191 -1.66 23.91 -12.44
C GLU A 191 -3.09 24.44 -12.52
N GLY A 192 -3.71 24.72 -11.38
CA GLY A 192 -5.05 25.29 -11.31
C GLY A 192 -5.14 26.64 -11.99
N LYS A 193 -4.15 27.53 -11.77
CA LYS A 193 -4.06 28.82 -12.47
C LYS A 193 -3.97 28.64 -13.99
N LYS A 194 -3.14 27.71 -14.47
CA LYS A 194 -3.03 27.38 -15.91
C LYS A 194 -4.30 26.82 -16.54
N LEU A 195 -5.17 26.18 -15.74
CA LEU A 195 -6.45 25.65 -16.22
C LEU A 195 -7.57 26.69 -16.25
N LEU A 196 -7.36 27.83 -15.59
CA LEU A 196 -8.31 28.95 -15.52
C LEU A 196 -7.94 30.10 -16.47
N GLU A 197 -6.68 30.15 -16.91
CA GLU A 197 -6.18 30.95 -18.02
C GLU A 197 -6.68 30.40 -19.37
#